data_AF-A0A4U1WAN5-F1
#
_entry.id   AF-A0A4U1WAN5-F1
#
_cell.length_a   1.000
_cell.length_b   1.000
_cell.length_c   1.000
_cell.angle_alpha   90.00
_cell.angle_beta   90.00
_cell.angle_gamma   90.00
#
_symmetry.space_group_name_H-M   'P 1'
#
loop_
_entity.id
_entity.type
_entity.pdbx_description
1 polymer ?
#
loop_
_entity_poly.entity_id
_entity_poly.type
_entity_poly.pdbx_seq_one_letter_code
_entity_poly.pdbx_strand_id
1 'polypeptide(L)'
;MLDRSDSLTGTDANNDGLRDDIEAFIDALEVTEPVRKALKQEARQAQESLYHDWNAKTDANIRKALDISYKYDKVLACKEFVGIPVRDITNTGRTVDALTYNTKARTMTYLAYNHLLNGSVSTLLAAEAQYCE
;
A
#
# COMPACT_ATOMS: atom_id res chain seq x y z
N MET A 1 -7.65 -3.35 17.46
CA MET A 1 -8.93 -2.73 17.06
C MET A 1 -8.64 -1.84 15.87
N LEU A 2 -9.44 -1.88 14.80
CA LEU A 2 -9.17 -1.11 13.59
C LEU A 2 -9.42 0.39 13.83
N ASP A 3 -8.49 1.25 13.44
CA ASP A 3 -8.60 2.70 13.56
C ASP A 3 -9.60 3.24 12.52
N ARG A 4 -10.63 3.91 13.01
CA ARG A 4 -11.68 4.57 12.20
C ARG A 4 -11.82 6.06 12.53
N SER A 5 -10.77 6.66 13.08
CA SER A 5 -10.71 8.10 13.34
C SER A 5 -10.78 8.91 12.04
N ASP A 6 -11.05 10.21 12.19
CA ASP A 6 -11.07 11.16 11.07
C ASP A 6 -9.67 11.47 10.52
N SER A 7 -8.60 11.00 11.17
CA SER A 7 -7.23 11.14 10.69
C SER A 7 -7.02 10.29 9.43
N LEU A 8 -6.57 10.91 8.34
CA LEU A 8 -6.25 10.19 7.10
C LEU A 8 -5.14 9.16 7.34
N THR A 9 -4.05 9.58 7.99
CA THR A 9 -2.87 8.74 8.24
C THR A 9 -3.04 7.82 9.44
N GLY A 10 -3.91 8.18 10.39
CA GLY A 10 -4.10 7.44 11.64
C GLY A 10 -2.88 7.51 12.55
N THR A 11 -2.74 6.52 13.44
CA THR A 11 -1.61 6.42 14.39
C THR A 11 -0.50 5.56 13.81
N ASP A 12 0.70 6.12 13.75
CA ASP A 12 1.97 5.46 13.45
C ASP A 12 2.96 5.92 14.53
N ALA A 13 3.05 5.16 15.63
CA ALA A 13 3.81 5.58 16.82
C ALA A 13 5.32 5.37 16.64
N ASN A 14 5.71 4.39 15.84
CA ASN A 14 7.11 4.02 15.60
C ASN A 14 7.73 4.77 14.39
N ASN A 15 6.91 5.52 13.64
CA ASN A 15 7.28 6.29 12.43
C ASN A 15 7.86 5.41 11.32
N ASP A 16 7.37 4.18 11.17
CA ASP A 16 7.80 3.27 10.10
C ASP A 16 6.97 3.41 8.80
N GLY A 17 5.97 4.30 8.81
CA GLY A 17 5.07 4.56 7.69
C GLY A 17 3.86 3.62 7.62
N LEU A 18 3.71 2.70 8.59
CA LEU A 18 2.60 1.76 8.72
C LEU A 18 1.71 2.18 9.89
N ARG A 19 0.39 2.09 9.70
CA ARG A 19 -0.56 2.38 10.78
C ARG A 19 -0.53 1.23 11.78
N ASP A 20 -0.43 1.54 13.07
CA ASP A 20 -0.23 0.54 14.14
C ASP A 20 -1.32 -0.55 14.17
N ASP A 21 -2.56 -0.21 13.81
CA ASP A 21 -3.68 -1.16 13.74
C ASP A 21 -3.57 -2.15 12.56
N ILE A 22 -2.99 -1.72 11.43
CA ILE A 22 -2.70 -2.56 10.27
C ILE A 22 -1.46 -3.41 10.56
N GLU A 23 -0.43 -2.82 11.18
CA GLU A 23 0.75 -3.57 11.63
C GLU A 23 0.34 -4.72 12.55
N ALA A 24 -0.44 -4.42 13.59
CA ALA A 24 -0.93 -5.43 14.52
C ALA A 24 -1.78 -6.52 13.83
N PHE A 25 -2.56 -6.16 12.81
CA PHE A 25 -3.30 -7.15 12.02
C PHE A 25 -2.36 -8.07 11.24
N ILE A 26 -1.36 -7.51 10.56
CA ILE A 26 -0.37 -8.28 9.79
C ILE A 26 0.47 -9.16 10.73
N ASP A 27 0.84 -8.67 11.90
CA ASP A 27 1.61 -9.40 12.91
C ASP A 27 0.84 -10.58 13.53
N ALA A 28 -0.49 -10.50 13.56
CA ALA A 28 -1.35 -11.59 14.00
C ALA A 28 -1.50 -12.73 12.98
N LEU A 29 -1.06 -12.56 11.72
CA LEU A 29 -1.15 -13.60 10.70
C LEU A 29 -0.15 -14.74 10.95
N GLU A 30 -0.60 -15.98 10.78
CA GLU A 30 0.24 -17.18 10.82
C GLU A 30 0.93 -17.39 9.46
N VAL A 31 1.91 -16.54 9.16
CA VAL A 31 2.73 -16.60 7.95
C VAL A 31 4.23 -16.58 8.28
N THR A 32 5.06 -16.97 7.32
CA THR A 32 6.52 -16.87 7.48
C THR A 32 6.97 -15.42 7.54
N GLU A 33 8.12 -15.17 8.18
CA GLU A 33 8.62 -13.81 8.35
C GLU A 33 8.89 -13.07 7.02
N PRO A 34 9.45 -13.69 5.96
CA PRO A 34 9.58 -13.04 4.65
C PRO A 34 8.23 -12.62 4.04
N VAL A 35 7.19 -13.46 4.20
CA VAL A 35 5.83 -13.13 3.74
C VAL A 35 5.25 -11.98 4.55
N ARG A 36 5.41 -12.00 5.88
CA ARG A 36 4.97 -10.91 6.75
C ARG A 36 5.58 -9.57 6.36
N LYS A 37 6.89 -9.53 6.09
CA LYS A 37 7.58 -8.32 5.63
C LYS A 37 7.05 -7.81 4.29
N ALA A 38 6.80 -8.70 3.33
CA ALA A 38 6.19 -8.33 2.05
C ALA A 38 4.78 -7.74 2.21
N LEU A 39 3.99 -8.25 3.17
CA LEU A 39 2.66 -7.68 3.49
C LEU A 39 2.78 -6.31 4.18
N LYS A 40 3.74 -6.12 5.09
CA LYS A 40 4.02 -4.79 5.68
C LYS A 40 4.49 -3.80 4.61
N GLN A 41 5.30 -4.24 3.65
CA GLN A 41 5.73 -3.42 2.52
C GLN A 41 4.56 -2.94 1.66
N GLU A 42 3.61 -3.83 1.35
CA GLU A 42 2.39 -3.47 0.64
C GLU A 42 1.57 -2.42 1.40
N ALA A 43 1.36 -2.64 2.71
CA ALA A 43 0.55 -1.74 3.52
C ALA A 43 1.17 -0.33 3.61
N ARG A 44 2.50 -0.24 3.76
CA ARG A 44 3.22 1.04 3.71
C ARG A 44 3.08 1.74 2.36
N GLN A 45 3.19 1.00 1.26
CA GLN A 45 3.00 1.57 -0.08
C GLN A 45 1.56 2.07 -0.29
N ALA A 46 0.54 1.32 0.14
CA ALA A 46 -0.86 1.75 0.05
C ALA A 46 -1.10 3.04 0.86
N GLN A 47 -0.56 3.11 2.07
CA GLN A 47 -0.68 4.28 2.94
C GLN A 47 -0.01 5.54 2.38
N GLU A 48 0.99 5.42 1.49
CA GLU A 48 1.68 6.58 0.91
C GLU A 48 0.69 7.55 0.22
N SER A 49 -0.38 7.02 -0.36
CA SER A 49 -1.45 7.82 -0.98
C SER A 49 -2.22 8.71 0.01
N LEU A 50 -2.17 8.44 1.32
CA LEU A 50 -2.93 9.18 2.33
C LEU A 50 -2.16 10.38 2.92
N TYR A 51 -0.87 10.51 2.63
CA TYR A 51 -0.01 11.61 3.11
C TYR A 51 0.01 12.85 2.19
N HIS A 52 -0.78 12.83 1.12
CA HIS A 52 -0.77 13.86 0.08
C HIS A 52 -2.19 14.29 -0.31
N ASP A 53 -2.34 15.56 -0.69
CA ASP A 53 -3.60 16.10 -1.22
C ASP A 53 -3.64 16.00 -2.74
N TRP A 54 -4.63 15.27 -3.25
CA TRP A 54 -4.82 14.96 -4.67
C TRP A 54 -5.94 15.77 -5.34
N ASN A 55 -6.55 16.73 -4.63
CA ASN A 55 -7.71 17.47 -5.13
C ASN A 55 -7.42 18.28 -6.41
N ALA A 56 -6.16 18.67 -6.64
CA ALA A 56 -5.75 19.40 -7.83
C ALA A 56 -5.09 18.47 -8.86
N LYS A 57 -5.58 18.51 -10.10
CA LYS A 57 -4.96 17.81 -11.24
C LYS A 57 -3.82 18.65 -11.83
N THR A 58 -2.71 18.73 -11.11
CA THR A 58 -1.47 19.38 -11.57
C THR A 58 -0.47 18.35 -12.07
N ASP A 59 0.46 18.77 -12.93
CA ASP A 59 1.56 17.90 -13.39
C ASP A 59 2.39 17.35 -12.22
N ALA A 60 2.58 18.16 -11.18
CA ALA A 60 3.28 17.74 -9.96
C ALA A 60 2.55 16.60 -9.25
N ASN A 61 1.23 16.72 -9.08
CA ASN A 61 0.41 15.67 -8.47
C ASN A 61 0.37 14.40 -9.34
N ILE A 62 0.28 14.53 -10.66
CA ILE A 62 0.31 13.38 -11.58
C ILE A 62 1.65 12.64 -11.46
N ARG A 63 2.78 13.36 -11.52
CA ARG A 63 4.12 12.74 -11.39
C ARG A 63 4.30 12.07 -10.04
N LYS A 64 3.91 12.75 -8.95
CA LYS A 64 3.99 12.19 -7.60
C LYS A 64 3.11 10.95 -7.46
N ALA A 65 1.91 10.95 -8.04
CA ALA A 65 1.04 9.77 -8.03
C ALA A 65 1.68 8.59 -8.77
N LEU A 66 2.24 8.83 -9.96
CA LEU A 66 2.97 7.82 -10.73
C LEU A 66 4.16 7.26 -9.96
N ASP A 67 4.96 8.10 -9.31
CA ASP A 67 6.10 7.68 -8.49
C ASP A 67 5.68 6.75 -7.35
N ILE A 68 4.55 7.03 -6.69
CA ILE A 68 3.98 6.16 -5.66
C ILE A 68 3.50 4.84 -6.28
N SER A 69 2.83 4.90 -7.43
CA SER A 69 2.33 3.71 -8.13
C SER A 69 3.46 2.78 -8.57
N TYR A 70 4.58 3.31 -9.06
CA TYR A 70 5.72 2.49 -9.49
C TYR A 70 6.42 1.76 -8.34
N LYS A 71 6.28 2.24 -7.10
CA LYS A 71 6.75 1.50 -5.93
C LYS A 71 5.97 0.21 -5.71
N TYR A 72 4.71 0.12 -6.16
CA TYR A 72 3.91 -1.09 -6.06
C TYR A 72 4.49 -2.24 -6.92
N ASP A 73 5.15 -1.95 -8.04
CA ASP A 73 5.82 -2.98 -8.83
C ASP A 73 6.92 -3.71 -8.03
N LYS A 74 7.58 -3.01 -7.07
CA LYS A 74 8.55 -3.63 -6.15
C LYS A 74 7.87 -4.56 -5.14
N VAL A 75 6.70 -4.16 -4.64
CA VAL A 75 5.88 -5.01 -3.75
C VAL A 75 5.51 -6.30 -4.47
N LEU A 76 5.02 -6.20 -5.72
CA LEU A 76 4.66 -7.37 -6.52
C LEU A 76 5.85 -8.31 -6.73
N ALA A 77 7.01 -7.76 -7.12
CA ALA A 77 8.24 -8.54 -7.28
C ALA A 77 8.70 -9.20 -5.99
N CYS A 78 8.63 -8.51 -4.84
CA CYS A 78 8.97 -9.11 -3.55
C CYS A 78 8.01 -10.23 -3.18
N LYS A 79 6.69 -10.03 -3.34
CA LYS A 79 5.68 -11.07 -3.06
C LYS A 79 5.88 -12.32 -3.90
N GLU A 80 6.22 -12.17 -5.18
CA GLU A 80 6.56 -13.28 -6.06
C GLU A 80 7.87 -13.96 -5.61
N PHE A 81 8.90 -13.18 -5.28
CA PHE A 81 10.20 -13.69 -4.82
C PHE A 81 10.09 -14.53 -3.54
N VAL A 82 9.29 -14.10 -2.56
CA VAL A 82 9.06 -14.85 -1.31
C VAL A 82 8.05 -16.00 -1.47
N GLY A 83 7.54 -16.23 -2.68
CA GLY A 83 6.75 -17.41 -3.04
C GLY A 83 5.26 -17.32 -2.72
N ILE A 84 4.67 -16.11 -2.60
CA ILE A 84 3.23 -15.97 -2.38
C ILE A 84 2.48 -16.33 -3.67
N PRO A 85 1.53 -17.27 -3.65
CA PRO A 85 0.72 -17.59 -4.83
C PRO A 85 -0.05 -16.36 -5.34
N VAL A 86 -0.18 -16.19 -6.66
CA VAL A 86 -0.87 -15.04 -7.28
C VAL A 86 -2.28 -14.79 -6.71
N ARG A 87 -3.02 -15.87 -6.40
CA ARG A 87 -4.33 -15.78 -5.75
C ARG A 87 -4.23 -15.09 -4.39
N ASP A 88 -3.22 -15.44 -3.60
CA ASP A 88 -3.00 -14.89 -2.27
C ASP A 88 -2.43 -13.48 -2.34
N ILE A 89 -1.59 -13.15 -3.33
CA ILE A 89 -1.17 -11.77 -3.63
C ILE A 89 -2.41 -10.89 -3.83
N THR A 90 -3.36 -11.34 -4.64
CA THR A 90 -4.59 -10.58 -4.94
C THR A 90 -5.50 -10.45 -3.72
N ASN A 91 -5.69 -11.54 -2.96
CA ASN A 91 -6.56 -11.54 -1.78
C ASN A 91 -5.98 -10.70 -0.63
N THR A 92 -4.67 -10.81 -0.40
CA THR A 92 -3.98 -10.01 0.62
C THR A 92 -3.99 -8.54 0.25
N GLY A 93 -3.73 -8.17 -1.00
CA GLY A 93 -3.81 -6.78 -1.44
C GLY A 93 -5.19 -6.16 -1.25
N ARG A 94 -6.26 -6.87 -1.63
CA ARG A 94 -7.64 -6.43 -1.35
C ARG A 94 -7.93 -6.25 0.13
N THR A 95 -7.36 -7.12 0.97
CA THR A 95 -7.52 -7.04 2.42
C THR A 95 -6.79 -5.83 2.97
N VAL A 96 -5.54 -5.61 2.57
CA VAL A 96 -4.74 -4.44 2.95
C VAL A 96 -5.43 -3.16 2.51
N ASP A 97 -5.94 -3.08 1.28
CA ASP A 97 -6.71 -1.92 0.80
C ASP A 97 -7.96 -1.67 1.65
N ALA A 98 -8.72 -2.72 1.98
CA ALA A 98 -9.94 -2.61 2.78
C ALA A 98 -9.66 -2.13 4.21
N LEU A 99 -8.53 -2.53 4.81
CA LEU A 99 -8.10 -2.07 6.12
C LEU A 99 -7.54 -0.65 6.06
N THR A 100 -6.80 -0.32 4.99
CA THR A 100 -6.16 0.99 4.78
C THR A 100 -7.19 2.07 4.54
N TYR A 101 -8.12 1.86 3.60
CA TYR A 101 -9.11 2.85 3.16
C TYR A 101 -10.48 2.67 3.80
N ASN A 102 -10.51 2.26 5.07
CA ASN A 102 -11.69 1.83 5.82
C ASN A 102 -12.64 2.96 6.29
N THR A 103 -12.35 4.22 6.01
CA THR A 103 -13.21 5.38 6.30
C THR A 103 -13.54 6.14 5.03
N LYS A 104 -14.67 6.85 5.02
CA LYS A 104 -15.09 7.66 3.86
C LYS A 104 -13.99 8.63 3.41
N ALA A 105 -13.34 9.32 4.36
CA ALA A 105 -12.27 10.27 4.04
C ALA A 105 -11.10 9.57 3.34
N ARG A 106 -10.62 8.44 3.89
CA ARG A 106 -9.50 7.65 3.31
C ARG A 106 -9.86 7.10 1.93
N THR A 107 -11.08 6.58 1.75
CA THR A 107 -11.55 6.12 0.43
C THR A 107 -11.59 7.26 -0.59
N MET A 108 -12.11 8.44 -0.22
CA MET A 108 -12.17 9.58 -1.14
C MET A 108 -10.77 10.09 -1.53
N THR A 109 -9.82 10.13 -0.59
CA THR A 109 -8.42 10.46 -0.88
C THR A 109 -7.81 9.46 -1.85
N TYR A 110 -8.01 8.16 -1.62
CA TYR A 110 -7.53 7.10 -2.52
C TYR A 110 -8.15 7.21 -3.93
N LEU A 111 -9.44 7.51 -4.04
CA LEU A 111 -10.10 7.69 -5.34
C LEU A 111 -9.56 8.90 -6.11
N ALA A 112 -9.26 10.00 -5.40
CA ALA A 112 -8.64 11.18 -6.00
C ALA A 112 -7.22 10.86 -6.51
N TYR A 113 -6.42 10.13 -5.72
CA TYR A 113 -5.11 9.59 -6.14
C TYR A 113 -5.24 8.70 -7.38
N ASN A 114 -6.12 7.70 -7.34
CA ASN A 114 -6.32 6.74 -8.42
C ASN A 114 -6.81 7.41 -9.71
N HIS A 115 -7.61 8.46 -9.61
CA HIS A 115 -8.05 9.23 -10.78
C HIS A 115 -6.86 9.87 -11.54
N LEU A 116 -5.80 10.27 -10.85
CA LEU A 116 -4.59 10.83 -11.48
C LEU A 116 -3.77 9.76 -12.23
N LEU A 117 -3.92 8.49 -11.86
CA LEU A 117 -3.25 7.35 -12.49
C LEU A 117 -3.98 6.83 -13.73
N ASN A 118 -5.14 7.38 -14.09
CA ASN A 118 -5.91 6.90 -15.23
C ASN A 118 -5.09 6.99 -16.53
N GLY A 119 -5.02 5.87 -17.26
CA GLY A 119 -4.25 5.75 -18.50
C GLY A 119 -2.75 5.51 -18.29
N SER A 120 -2.28 5.39 -17.04
CA SER A 120 -0.91 5.00 -16.76
C SER A 120 -0.66 3.53 -17.11
N VAL A 121 0.59 3.22 -17.41
CA VAL A 121 1.08 1.85 -17.63
C VAL A 121 2.31 1.63 -16.74
N SER A 122 2.50 0.40 -16.28
CA SER A 122 3.71 -0.04 -15.60
C SER A 122 4.29 -1.28 -16.29
N THR A 123 5.52 -1.61 -15.93
CA THR A 123 6.19 -2.83 -16.38
C THR A 123 6.55 -3.63 -15.14
N LEU A 124 6.14 -4.89 -15.10
CA LEU A 124 6.46 -5.78 -13.98
C LEU A 124 7.98 -5.93 -13.84
N LEU A 125 8.45 -5.88 -12.60
CA LEU A 125 9.85 -6.12 -12.25
C LEU A 125 10.09 -7.63 -12.10
N ALA A 126 11.35 -8.05 -12.28
CA ALA A 126 11.74 -9.42 -12.00
C ALA A 126 11.64 -9.73 -10.50
N ALA A 127 11.23 -10.95 -10.16
CA ALA A 127 11.14 -11.41 -8.78
C ALA A 127 12.54 -11.61 -8.17
N GLU A 128 13.07 -10.58 -7.51
CA GLU A 128 14.41 -10.56 -6.94
C GLU A 128 14.41 -10.03 -5.50
N ALA A 129 15.32 -10.56 -4.68
CA ALA A 129 15.44 -10.19 -3.26
C ALA A 129 15.63 -8.69 -3.01
N GLN A 130 16.24 -7.97 -3.96
CA GLN A 130 16.53 -6.53 -3.83
C GLN A 130 15.29 -5.64 -3.74
N TYR A 131 14.11 -6.15 -4.12
CA TYR A 131 12.85 -5.42 -4.03
C TYR A 131 12.12 -5.63 -2.71
N CYS A 132 12.59 -6.56 -1.87
CA CYS A 132 12.10 -6.76 -0.51
C CYS A 132 12.79 -5.83 0.49
N GLU A 133 12.04 -5.37 1.48
CA GLU A 133 12.50 -4.46 2.54
C GLU A 133 12.76 -5.16 3.89
#